data_AF-A0A7L0LD15-F1
#
_entry.id   AF-A0A7L0LD15-F1
#
_cell.length_a   1.000
_cell.length_b   1.000
_cell.length_c   1.000
_cell.angle_alpha   90.00
_cell.angle_beta   90.00
_cell.angle_gamma   90.00
#
_symmetry.space_group_name_H-M   'P 1'
#
loop_
_entity.id
_entity.type
_entity.pdbx_description
1 polymer ?
#
loop_
_entity_poly.entity_id
_entity_poly.type
_entity_poly.pdbx_seq_one_letter_code
_entity_poly.pdbx_strand_id
1 'polypeptide(L)'
;GRMAVPAGGLEDAELREAQRDYLDFLDDEEDQGIYQSKVRDMISDNQYRLIVNINDLRRKNEKRASRLLSNAFEELIAFQRALKDFVASVDATYSKQYEDFYIGLEGSFGSKHVSPRTLTACFLSCIVCVEGIVTKCSLVRPKVVRSVHYCPATKKTIERRYTDMTSLDAFPSTSIYPTKDEENNPLETEFGLSVYKDHQTITIQEMPEKAPAGQLPRSVDVVLDDDLVDRVKPGDRIQVVGTYRCLPGKKGGYTSGTFRTILIACHVKQMSKDVRPLYSASDVAKIKRFSKSRSKDIFDQLARSLAPSIHGHEYIKKAILCMLLGGVEKILENGSRIRGDINILLIGDPSVAKSQLLRYVLSAAPRAIPTTGRGSSGVGLTAAVTTDQETGERRLEAGAMVLADRGVVCIDEFDKMSDMDRTAIHEVMEQGRVTIAKAGIQARLNARCSVLAAANPVYGR
;
A
#
# COMPACT_ATOMS: atom_id res chain seq x y z
N GLY A 1 3.42 0.63 -56.06
CA GLY A 1 2.49 0.57 -54.91
C GLY A 1 2.60 -0.78 -54.25
N ARG A 2 3.14 -0.83 -53.02
CA ARG A 2 2.96 -1.99 -52.14
C ARG A 2 1.68 -1.72 -51.35
N MET A 3 0.66 -2.53 -51.58
CA MET A 3 -0.58 -2.51 -50.80
C MET A 3 -0.23 -2.76 -49.32
N ALA A 4 -0.58 -1.80 -48.47
CA ALA A 4 -0.62 -1.99 -47.04
C ALA A 4 -1.77 -2.95 -46.73
N VAL A 5 -1.43 -4.14 -46.26
CA VAL A 5 -2.39 -5.09 -45.68
C VAL A 5 -2.90 -4.48 -44.36
N PRO A 6 -4.21 -4.52 -44.05
CA PRO A 6 -4.74 -3.96 -42.81
C PRO A 6 -4.21 -4.76 -41.61
N ALA A 7 -3.35 -4.15 -40.80
CA ALA A 7 -2.68 -4.77 -39.66
C ALA A 7 -3.62 -5.23 -38.52
N GLY A 8 -4.86 -4.72 -38.47
CA GLY A 8 -5.80 -5.02 -37.38
C GLY A 8 -6.32 -6.46 -37.32
N GLY A 9 -6.27 -7.22 -38.43
CA GLY A 9 -6.82 -8.58 -38.46
C GLY A 9 -5.95 -9.64 -37.77
N LEU A 10 -4.64 -9.42 -37.69
CA LEU A 10 -3.68 -10.36 -37.07
C LEU A 10 -3.60 -10.15 -35.56
N GLU A 11 -3.61 -8.89 -35.10
CA GLU A 11 -3.63 -8.54 -33.67
C GLU A 11 -4.89 -9.08 -32.98
N ASP A 12 -6.05 -8.98 -33.63
CA ASP A 12 -7.32 -9.54 -33.12
C ASP A 12 -7.36 -11.07 -33.06
N ALA A 13 -6.56 -11.76 -33.89
CA ALA A 13 -6.47 -13.21 -33.89
C ALA A 13 -5.56 -13.70 -32.74
N GLU A 14 -4.41 -13.04 -32.54
CA GLU A 14 -3.51 -13.34 -31.42
C GLU A 14 -4.16 -13.03 -30.06
N LEU A 15 -4.93 -11.95 -29.95
CA LEU A 15 -5.66 -11.60 -28.74
C LEU A 15 -6.72 -12.67 -28.38
N ARG A 16 -7.42 -13.21 -29.39
CA ARG A 16 -8.40 -14.29 -29.21
C ARG A 16 -7.74 -15.61 -28.80
N GLU A 17 -6.58 -15.92 -29.36
CA GLU A 17 -5.79 -17.09 -28.95
C GLU A 17 -5.34 -16.94 -27.48
N ALA A 18 -4.86 -15.75 -27.09
CA ALA A 18 -4.48 -15.47 -25.70
C ALA A 18 -5.67 -15.61 -24.75
N GLN A 19 -6.84 -15.05 -25.10
CA GLN A 19 -8.06 -15.16 -24.30
C GLN A 19 -8.48 -16.62 -24.08
N ARG A 20 -8.37 -17.46 -25.12
CA ARG A 20 -8.67 -18.89 -25.01
C ARG A 20 -7.68 -19.62 -24.10
N ASP A 21 -6.38 -19.39 -24.28
CA ASP A 21 -5.35 -20.01 -23.43
C ASP A 21 -5.53 -19.64 -21.95
N TYR A 22 -5.96 -18.40 -21.66
CA TYR A 22 -6.25 -17.97 -20.29
C TYR A 22 -7.55 -18.57 -19.74
N LEU A 23 -8.55 -18.77 -20.59
CA LEU A 23 -9.77 -19.46 -20.18
C LEU A 23 -9.45 -20.92 -19.81
N ASP A 24 -8.67 -21.61 -20.63
CA ASP A 24 -8.19 -22.97 -20.37
C ASP A 24 -7.28 -23.05 -19.12
N PHE A 25 -6.59 -21.95 -18.78
CA PHE A 25 -5.84 -21.84 -17.53
C PHE A 25 -6.75 -21.73 -16.30
N LEU A 26 -7.80 -20.91 -16.39
CA LEU A 26 -8.77 -20.71 -15.30
C LEU A 26 -9.68 -21.93 -15.10
N ASP A 27 -9.97 -22.65 -16.18
CA ASP A 27 -10.71 -23.89 -16.17
C ASP A 27 -9.81 -25.05 -15.69
N ASP A 28 -9.58 -25.07 -14.38
CA ASP A 28 -8.64 -25.94 -13.67
C ASP A 28 -9.26 -27.29 -13.28
N GLU A 29 -10.24 -27.81 -14.05
CA GLU A 29 -10.98 -29.05 -13.71
C GLU A 29 -10.08 -30.30 -13.68
N GLU A 30 -9.07 -30.36 -14.55
CA GLU A 30 -8.18 -31.52 -14.67
C GLU A 30 -7.06 -31.55 -13.62
N ASP A 31 -6.81 -30.43 -12.93
CA ASP A 31 -5.72 -30.25 -11.97
C ASP A 31 -6.25 -30.31 -10.52
N GLN A 32 -6.07 -29.25 -9.72
CA GLN A 32 -6.44 -29.19 -8.30
C GLN A 32 -7.69 -28.34 -8.04
N GLY A 33 -8.29 -27.75 -9.09
CA GLY A 33 -9.46 -26.87 -8.98
C GLY A 33 -9.19 -25.61 -8.15
N ILE A 34 -7.94 -25.15 -8.05
CA ILE A 34 -7.55 -24.05 -7.14
C ILE A 34 -8.18 -22.73 -7.60
N TYR A 35 -8.15 -22.49 -8.92
CA TYR A 35 -8.68 -21.25 -9.48
C TYR A 35 -10.20 -21.23 -9.49
N GLN A 36 -10.85 -22.38 -9.67
CA GLN A 36 -12.31 -22.49 -9.53
C GLN A 36 -12.76 -22.19 -8.10
N SER A 37 -12.07 -22.74 -7.08
CA SER A 37 -12.40 -22.44 -5.69
C SER A 37 -12.19 -20.95 -5.39
N LYS A 38 -11.08 -20.36 -5.84
CA LYS A 38 -10.81 -18.92 -5.68
C LYS A 38 -11.85 -18.04 -6.36
N VAL A 39 -12.35 -18.42 -7.53
CA VAL A 39 -13.41 -17.65 -8.22
C VAL A 39 -14.73 -17.76 -7.46
N ARG A 40 -15.07 -18.92 -6.91
CA ARG A 40 -16.25 -19.07 -6.03
C ARG A 40 -16.12 -18.25 -4.75
N ASP A 41 -14.94 -18.27 -4.13
CA ASP A 41 -14.64 -17.44 -2.96
C ASP A 41 -14.77 -15.95 -3.31
N MET A 42 -14.22 -15.53 -4.46
CA MET A 42 -14.32 -14.17 -4.97
C MET A 42 -15.78 -13.72 -5.18
N ILE A 43 -16.64 -14.60 -5.73
CA ILE A 43 -18.07 -14.33 -5.90
C ILE A 43 -18.75 -14.22 -4.53
N SER A 44 -18.42 -15.10 -3.58
CA SER A 44 -19.00 -15.08 -2.23
C SER A 44 -18.63 -13.82 -1.43
N ASP A 45 -17.41 -13.31 -1.63
CA ASP A 45 -16.90 -12.09 -0.99
C ASP A 45 -17.28 -10.80 -1.74
N ASN A 46 -18.02 -10.90 -2.86
CA ASN A 46 -18.34 -9.79 -3.78
C ASN A 46 -17.10 -8.99 -4.23
N GLN A 47 -16.01 -9.70 -4.54
CA GLN A 47 -14.78 -9.13 -5.07
C GLN A 47 -14.76 -9.20 -6.61
N TYR A 48 -14.08 -8.25 -7.25
CA TYR A 48 -13.95 -8.18 -8.70
C TYR A 48 -12.49 -8.29 -9.17
N ARG A 49 -11.56 -8.59 -8.25
CA ARG A 49 -10.14 -8.82 -8.55
C ARG A 49 -9.70 -10.21 -8.13
N LEU A 50 -9.25 -11.03 -9.09
CA LEU A 50 -8.69 -12.36 -8.82
C LEU A 50 -7.17 -12.31 -8.66
N ILE A 51 -6.61 -12.93 -7.61
CA ILE A 51 -5.16 -13.04 -7.42
C ILE A 51 -4.63 -14.33 -8.06
N VAL A 52 -3.82 -14.17 -9.11
CA VAL A 52 -3.21 -15.24 -9.89
C VAL A 52 -1.73 -15.37 -9.57
N ASN A 53 -1.26 -16.61 -9.40
CA ASN A 53 0.14 -16.89 -9.20
C ASN A 53 0.84 -17.18 -10.54
N ILE A 54 1.83 -16.38 -10.88
CA ILE A 54 2.59 -16.52 -12.14
C ILE A 54 3.34 -17.85 -12.21
N ASN A 55 3.70 -18.43 -11.07
CA ASN A 55 4.38 -19.72 -11.04
C ASN A 55 3.50 -20.84 -11.62
N ASP A 56 2.19 -20.78 -11.41
CA ASP A 56 1.25 -21.77 -11.94
C ASP A 56 1.08 -21.57 -13.44
N LEU A 57 0.97 -20.31 -13.88
CA LEU A 57 0.93 -19.98 -15.30
C LEU A 57 2.20 -20.44 -16.03
N ARG A 58 3.39 -20.33 -15.41
CA ARG A 58 4.64 -20.85 -15.97
C ARG A 58 4.64 -22.37 -16.12
N ARG A 59 4.00 -23.11 -15.21
CA ARG A 59 3.91 -24.58 -15.27
C ARG A 59 2.98 -25.04 -16.38
N LYS A 60 1.84 -24.36 -16.56
CA LYS A 60 0.84 -24.70 -17.57
C LYS A 60 1.24 -24.20 -18.96
N ASN A 61 1.72 -22.95 -19.07
CA ASN A 61 2.13 -22.36 -20.33
C ASN A 61 3.25 -21.32 -20.18
N GLU A 62 4.50 -21.76 -20.39
CA GLU A 62 5.70 -20.89 -20.30
C GLU A 62 5.71 -19.77 -21.35
N LYS A 63 5.18 -20.03 -22.55
CA LYS A 63 5.13 -19.04 -23.64
C LYS A 63 4.21 -17.87 -23.27
N ARG A 64 3.03 -18.15 -22.69
CA ARG A 64 2.12 -17.09 -22.23
C ARG A 64 2.67 -16.35 -21.01
N ALA A 65 3.27 -17.06 -20.06
CA ALA A 65 3.88 -16.42 -18.89
C ALA A 65 5.01 -15.44 -19.27
N SER A 66 5.84 -15.79 -20.26
CA SER A 66 6.90 -14.89 -20.76
C SER A 66 6.31 -13.70 -21.55
N ARG A 67 5.30 -13.93 -22.40
CA ARG A 67 4.58 -12.84 -23.10
C ARG A 67 3.94 -11.85 -22.13
N LEU A 68 3.20 -12.34 -21.12
CA LEU A 68 2.58 -11.51 -20.09
C LEU A 68 3.60 -10.59 -19.39
N LEU A 69 4.80 -11.10 -19.08
CA LEU A 69 5.84 -10.30 -18.43
C LEU A 69 6.49 -9.26 -19.35
N SER A 70 6.53 -9.52 -20.67
CA SER A 70 7.13 -8.63 -21.67
C SER A 70 6.18 -7.58 -22.25
N ASN A 71 4.94 -7.97 -22.54
CA ASN A 71 3.89 -7.16 -23.16
C ASN A 71 2.62 -7.26 -22.31
N ALA A 72 2.61 -6.50 -21.21
CA ALA A 72 1.59 -6.68 -20.19
C ALA A 72 0.22 -6.12 -20.58
N PHE A 73 0.16 -5.06 -21.41
CA PHE A 73 -1.11 -4.35 -21.66
C PHE A 73 -2.12 -5.22 -22.39
N GLU A 74 -1.74 -5.79 -23.53
CA GLU A 74 -2.62 -6.63 -24.35
C GLU A 74 -2.98 -7.93 -23.65
N GLU A 75 -1.99 -8.57 -23.02
CA GLU A 75 -2.18 -9.83 -22.31
C GLU A 75 -3.06 -9.65 -21.05
N LEU A 76 -2.93 -8.54 -20.30
CA LEU A 76 -3.84 -8.26 -19.18
C LEU A 76 -5.27 -8.01 -19.63
N ILE A 77 -5.48 -7.31 -20.76
CA ILE A 77 -6.82 -7.10 -21.31
C ILE A 77 -7.44 -8.44 -21.74
N ALA A 78 -6.68 -9.27 -22.45
CA ALA A 78 -7.14 -10.60 -22.83
C ALA A 78 -7.47 -11.47 -21.61
N PHE A 79 -6.65 -11.39 -20.57
CA PHE A 79 -6.84 -12.16 -19.34
C PHE A 79 -8.06 -11.69 -18.55
N GLN A 80 -8.30 -10.38 -18.44
CA GLN A 80 -9.50 -9.81 -17.80
C GLN A 80 -10.78 -10.20 -18.54
N ARG A 81 -10.75 -10.24 -19.88
CA ARG A 81 -11.89 -10.73 -20.69
C ARG A 81 -12.15 -12.21 -20.46
N ALA A 82 -11.10 -13.04 -20.45
CA ALA A 82 -11.22 -14.46 -20.16
C ALA A 82 -11.82 -14.72 -18.76
N LEU A 83 -11.40 -13.94 -17.75
CA LEU A 83 -11.98 -14.02 -16.41
C LEU A 83 -13.46 -13.65 -16.42
N LYS A 84 -13.86 -12.61 -17.14
CA LYS A 84 -15.28 -12.21 -17.25
C LYS A 84 -16.14 -13.30 -17.89
N ASP A 85 -15.63 -13.94 -18.95
CA ASP A 85 -16.31 -15.06 -19.61
C ASP A 85 -16.44 -16.28 -18.67
N PHE A 86 -15.38 -16.57 -17.90
CA PHE A 86 -15.40 -17.64 -16.89
C PHE A 86 -16.37 -17.35 -15.73
N VAL A 87 -16.40 -16.10 -15.22
CA VAL A 87 -17.37 -15.72 -14.20
C VAL A 87 -18.80 -15.79 -14.74
N ALA A 88 -19.01 -15.44 -16.01
CA ALA A 88 -20.32 -15.55 -16.66
C ALA A 88 -20.80 -17.00 -16.82
N SER A 89 -19.89 -17.97 -16.97
CA SER A 89 -20.25 -19.40 -17.03
C SER A 89 -20.65 -19.96 -15.65
N VAL A 90 -20.06 -19.45 -14.56
CA VAL A 90 -20.39 -19.84 -13.18
C VAL A 90 -21.65 -19.13 -12.69
N ASP A 91 -21.71 -17.80 -12.80
CA ASP A 91 -22.86 -16.97 -12.40
C ASP A 91 -23.05 -15.76 -13.34
N ALA A 92 -24.03 -15.88 -14.24
CA ALA A 92 -24.39 -14.83 -15.18
C ALA A 92 -25.03 -13.60 -14.52
N THR A 93 -25.58 -13.73 -13.31
CA THR A 93 -26.19 -12.61 -12.58
C THR A 93 -25.11 -11.71 -12.02
N TYR A 94 -24.09 -12.30 -11.41
CA TYR A 94 -22.95 -11.59 -10.84
C TYR A 94 -22.13 -10.86 -11.92
N SER A 95 -21.92 -11.50 -13.07
CA SER A 95 -21.20 -10.90 -14.22
C SER A 95 -21.84 -9.61 -14.76
N LYS A 96 -23.15 -9.40 -14.56
CA LYS A 96 -23.85 -8.17 -14.96
C LYS A 96 -23.76 -7.02 -13.95
N GLN A 97 -23.44 -7.32 -12.69
CA GLN A 97 -23.34 -6.30 -11.65
C GLN A 97 -22.07 -5.46 -11.79
N TYR A 98 -20.98 -6.09 -12.26
CA TYR A 98 -19.69 -5.43 -12.44
C TYR A 98 -19.37 -5.27 -13.93
N GLU A 99 -18.95 -4.05 -14.33
CA GLU A 99 -18.63 -3.77 -15.73
C GLU A 99 -17.34 -4.49 -16.17
N ASP A 100 -16.30 -4.45 -15.33
CA ASP A 100 -14.99 -5.04 -15.57
C ASP A 100 -14.50 -5.86 -14.37
N PHE A 101 -13.77 -6.94 -14.66
CA PHE A 101 -13.04 -7.73 -13.68
C PHE A 101 -11.55 -7.48 -13.83
N TYR A 102 -10.84 -7.43 -12.71
CA TYR A 102 -9.39 -7.20 -12.68
C TYR A 102 -8.64 -8.45 -12.25
N ILE A 103 -7.36 -8.49 -12.61
CA ILE A 103 -6.46 -9.57 -12.23
C ILE A 103 -5.27 -8.98 -11.49
N GLY A 104 -5.05 -9.49 -10.29
CA GLY A 104 -3.85 -9.26 -9.50
C GLY A 104 -2.84 -10.36 -9.79
N LEU A 105 -1.57 -9.99 -9.87
CA LEU A 105 -0.48 -10.94 -10.07
C LEU A 105 0.35 -11.06 -8.80
N GLU A 106 0.64 -12.30 -8.43
CA GLU A 106 1.56 -12.67 -7.35
C GLU A 106 2.53 -13.75 -7.86
N GLY A 107 3.67 -13.92 -7.19
CA GLY A 107 4.61 -15.01 -7.47
C GLY A 107 6.06 -14.55 -7.59
N SER A 108 6.88 -15.38 -8.24
CA SER A 108 8.30 -15.10 -8.41
C SER A 108 8.58 -14.43 -9.75
N PHE A 109 8.90 -13.14 -9.71
CA PHE A 109 9.16 -12.32 -10.89
C PHE A 109 10.60 -12.39 -11.40
N GLY A 110 11.51 -13.08 -10.69
CA GLY A 110 12.91 -13.24 -11.09
C GLY A 110 13.59 -11.87 -11.30
N SER A 111 14.10 -11.63 -12.52
CA SER A 111 14.76 -10.37 -12.90
C SER A 111 13.85 -9.14 -12.94
N LYS A 112 12.52 -9.33 -12.92
CA LYS A 112 11.52 -8.25 -12.88
C LYS A 112 11.21 -7.77 -11.45
N HIS A 113 11.87 -8.36 -10.44
CA HIS A 113 11.86 -7.88 -9.07
C HIS A 113 12.90 -6.77 -8.90
N VAL A 114 12.46 -5.53 -8.78
CA VAL A 114 13.32 -4.34 -8.88
C VAL A 114 13.06 -3.36 -7.74
N SER A 115 14.08 -2.60 -7.33
CA SER A 115 13.87 -1.41 -6.51
C SER A 115 13.54 -0.20 -7.39
N PRO A 116 12.96 0.89 -6.82
CA PRO A 116 12.74 2.14 -7.55
C PRO A 116 14.02 2.71 -8.21
N ARG A 117 15.20 2.34 -7.71
CA ARG A 117 16.48 2.73 -8.30
C ARG A 117 16.85 1.94 -9.55
N THR A 118 16.59 0.63 -9.55
CA THR A 118 16.89 -0.27 -10.68
C THR A 118 15.82 -0.26 -11.77
N LEU A 119 14.71 0.46 -11.56
CA LEU A 119 13.64 0.62 -12.54
C LEU A 119 14.09 1.55 -13.69
N THR A 120 14.70 0.95 -14.71
CA THR A 120 15.20 1.64 -15.91
C THR A 120 14.19 1.58 -17.07
N ALA A 121 14.49 2.29 -18.16
CA ALA A 121 13.64 2.33 -19.36
C ALA A 121 13.45 0.96 -20.04
N CYS A 122 14.33 -0.02 -19.78
CA CYS A 122 14.22 -1.38 -20.32
C CYS A 122 12.96 -2.13 -19.86
N PHE A 123 12.31 -1.67 -18.78
CA PHE A 123 11.10 -2.28 -18.24
C PHE A 123 9.81 -1.60 -18.70
N LEU A 124 9.86 -0.67 -19.67
CA LEU A 124 8.66 -0.07 -20.23
C LEU A 124 7.73 -1.16 -20.78
N SER A 125 6.42 -1.00 -20.54
CA SER A 125 5.36 -1.96 -20.93
C SER A 125 5.49 -3.38 -20.35
N CYS A 126 6.42 -3.61 -19.44
CA CYS A 126 6.56 -4.88 -18.71
C CYS A 126 5.79 -4.83 -17.39
N ILE A 127 5.40 -6.02 -16.89
CA ILE A 127 5.05 -6.20 -15.48
C ILE A 127 6.34 -6.26 -14.65
N VAL A 128 6.36 -5.45 -13.60
CA VAL A 128 7.46 -5.40 -12.63
C VAL A 128 6.91 -5.52 -11.22
N CYS A 129 7.75 -6.04 -10.33
CA CYS A 129 7.50 -6.05 -8.91
C CYS A 129 8.44 -5.05 -8.24
N VAL A 130 7.88 -4.01 -7.65
CA VAL A 130 8.62 -2.93 -6.98
C VAL A 130 8.42 -3.01 -5.48
N GLU A 131 9.52 -3.03 -4.74
CA GLU A 131 9.51 -2.96 -3.28
C GLU A 131 9.91 -1.57 -2.78
N GLY A 132 9.23 -1.08 -1.75
CA GLY A 132 9.62 0.17 -1.11
C GLY A 132 8.72 0.58 0.05
N ILE A 133 8.94 1.79 0.52
CA ILE A 133 8.17 2.42 1.59
C ILE A 133 7.26 3.46 0.96
N VAL A 134 6.00 3.51 1.38
CA VAL A 134 5.08 4.57 0.93
C VAL A 134 5.41 5.86 1.65
N THR A 135 5.64 6.93 0.89
CA THR A 135 6.00 8.24 1.46
C THR A 135 4.85 9.24 1.38
N LYS A 136 4.15 9.29 0.24
CA LYS A 136 2.99 10.15 0.03
C LYS A 136 1.83 9.30 -0.45
N CYS A 137 0.65 9.58 0.09
CA CYS A 137 -0.63 9.13 -0.47
C CYS A 137 -1.41 10.38 -0.89
N SER A 138 -1.99 10.37 -2.08
CA SER A 138 -2.97 11.38 -2.49
C SER A 138 -4.32 11.11 -1.83
N LEU A 139 -5.18 12.11 -1.84
CA LEU A 139 -6.61 11.93 -1.60
C LEU A 139 -7.20 11.01 -2.67
N VAL A 140 -8.22 10.25 -2.26
CA VAL A 140 -9.03 9.42 -3.15
C VAL A 140 -9.93 10.33 -3.97
N ARG A 141 -10.00 10.11 -5.29
CA ARG A 141 -10.88 10.86 -6.19
C ARG A 141 -11.62 9.91 -7.11
N PRO A 142 -12.90 10.20 -7.40
CA PRO A 142 -13.62 9.47 -8.43
C PRO A 142 -13.12 9.88 -9.82
N LYS A 143 -12.99 8.90 -10.71
CA LYS A 143 -12.62 9.04 -12.11
C LYS A 143 -13.72 8.45 -12.99
N VAL A 144 -14.15 9.21 -13.99
CA VAL A 144 -15.20 8.76 -14.91
C VAL A 144 -14.70 7.63 -15.82
N VAL A 145 -15.51 6.59 -15.97
CA VAL A 145 -15.28 5.46 -16.90
C VAL A 145 -16.30 5.50 -18.03
N ARG A 146 -17.58 5.71 -17.68
CA ARG A 146 -18.70 5.76 -18.63
C ARG A 146 -19.68 6.83 -18.19
N SER A 147 -20.10 7.69 -19.12
CA SER A 147 -21.22 8.60 -18.90
C SER A 147 -22.45 8.15 -19.69
N VAL A 148 -23.61 8.37 -19.10
CA VAL A 148 -24.90 8.18 -19.75
C VAL A 148 -25.57 9.55 -19.87
N HIS A 149 -26.02 9.88 -21.07
CA HIS A 149 -26.66 11.13 -21.40
C HIS A 149 -28.05 10.87 -21.95
N TYR A 150 -29.02 11.68 -21.54
CA TYR A 150 -30.39 11.60 -22.02
C TYR A 150 -30.72 12.85 -22.82
N CYS A 151 -31.33 12.66 -23.99
CA CYS A 151 -31.89 13.76 -24.77
C CYS A 151 -33.41 13.85 -24.55
N PRO A 152 -33.93 14.91 -23.92
CA PRO A 152 -35.37 15.07 -23.71
C PRO A 152 -36.19 15.17 -25.01
N ALA A 153 -35.59 15.69 -26.08
CA ALA A 153 -36.27 15.89 -27.37
C ALA A 153 -36.43 14.58 -28.15
N THR A 154 -35.37 13.76 -28.22
CA THR A 154 -35.37 12.50 -28.97
C THR A 154 -35.76 11.29 -28.12
N LYS A 155 -35.80 11.45 -26.78
CA LYS A 155 -35.99 10.39 -25.78
C LYS A 155 -34.96 9.26 -25.89
N LYS A 156 -33.81 9.53 -26.50
CA LYS A 156 -32.70 8.57 -26.65
C LYS A 156 -31.68 8.78 -25.54
N THR A 157 -31.09 7.68 -25.10
CA THR A 157 -29.94 7.66 -24.20
C THR A 157 -28.68 7.38 -25.01
N ILE A 158 -27.66 8.20 -24.82
CA ILE A 158 -26.34 8.06 -25.44
C ILE A 158 -25.33 7.75 -24.36
N GLU A 159 -24.55 6.69 -24.58
CA GLU A 159 -23.46 6.32 -23.69
C GLU A 159 -22.12 6.68 -24.30
N ARG A 160 -21.20 7.18 -23.48
CA ARG A 160 -19.83 7.47 -23.88
C ARG A 160 -18.85 6.88 -22.87
N ARG A 161 -17.94 6.04 -23.35
CA ARG A 161 -16.82 5.53 -22.56
C ARG A 161 -15.63 6.47 -22.65
N TYR A 162 -14.98 6.67 -21.50
CA TYR A 162 -13.79 7.50 -21.36
C TYR A 162 -12.58 6.63 -21.02
N THR A 163 -11.58 6.71 -21.87
CA THR A 163 -10.25 6.14 -21.67
C THR A 163 -9.24 7.26 -21.51
N ASP A 164 -8.23 7.03 -20.68
CA ASP A 164 -7.18 7.99 -20.35
C ASP A 164 -5.81 7.29 -20.43
N MET A 165 -4.72 8.05 -20.42
CA MET A 165 -3.38 7.49 -20.52
C MET A 165 -2.98 6.60 -19.33
N THR A 166 -3.77 6.62 -18.25
CA THR A 166 -3.62 5.74 -17.08
C THR A 166 -4.45 4.46 -17.15
N SER A 167 -5.40 4.33 -18.09
CA SER A 167 -6.06 3.05 -18.38
C SER A 167 -5.18 2.17 -19.26
N LEU A 168 -5.42 0.85 -19.25
CA LEU A 168 -4.64 -0.10 -20.06
C LEU A 168 -4.71 0.24 -21.56
N ASP A 169 -5.82 0.81 -22.03
CA ASP A 169 -5.97 1.25 -23.41
C ASP A 169 -5.07 2.44 -23.78
N ALA A 170 -4.56 2.42 -25.01
CA ALA A 170 -3.58 3.40 -25.50
C ALA A 170 -4.22 4.70 -26.00
N PHE A 171 -5.52 4.72 -26.31
CA PHE A 171 -6.19 5.86 -26.92
C PHE A 171 -6.85 6.74 -25.87
N PRO A 172 -6.34 7.96 -25.59
CA PRO A 172 -7.02 8.89 -24.71
C PRO A 172 -8.25 9.45 -25.43
N SER A 173 -9.42 9.24 -24.83
CA SER A 173 -10.65 9.94 -25.22
C SER A 173 -10.58 11.40 -24.78
N THR A 174 -11.28 12.29 -25.49
CA THR A 174 -11.49 13.65 -24.98
C THR A 174 -12.40 13.59 -23.76
N SER A 175 -11.95 14.16 -22.63
CA SER A 175 -12.71 14.25 -21.37
C SER A 175 -13.88 15.25 -21.42
N ILE A 176 -14.30 15.63 -22.62
CA ILE A 176 -15.39 16.58 -22.83
C ILE A 176 -16.69 15.79 -22.78
N TYR A 177 -17.60 16.19 -21.89
CA TYR A 177 -18.96 15.69 -21.88
C TYR A 177 -19.68 16.14 -23.16
N PRO A 178 -20.31 15.23 -23.91
CA PRO A 178 -21.14 15.62 -25.04
C PRO A 178 -22.31 16.47 -24.51
N THR A 179 -22.41 17.70 -25.00
CA THR A 179 -23.46 18.65 -24.63
C THR A 179 -24.60 18.69 -25.65
N LYS A 180 -24.35 18.18 -26.87
CA LYS A 180 -25.31 18.16 -27.96
C LYS A 180 -25.24 16.86 -28.74
N ASP A 181 -26.40 16.42 -29.24
CA ASP A 181 -26.54 15.30 -30.18
C ASP A 181 -26.08 15.67 -31.59
N GLU A 182 -26.02 14.66 -32.48
CA GLU A 182 -25.78 14.86 -33.93
C GLU A 182 -26.82 15.80 -34.57
N GLU A 183 -28.03 15.84 -34.00
CA GLU A 183 -29.12 16.74 -34.41
C GLU A 183 -29.11 18.08 -33.65
N ASN A 184 -28.02 18.40 -32.93
CA ASN A 184 -27.83 19.64 -32.17
C ASN A 184 -28.78 19.85 -30.97
N ASN A 185 -29.52 18.82 -30.56
CA ASN A 185 -30.38 18.85 -29.38
C ASN A 185 -29.55 18.86 -28.08
N PRO A 186 -29.99 19.57 -27.03
CA PRO A 186 -29.29 19.58 -25.74
C PRO A 186 -29.36 18.20 -25.07
N LEU A 187 -28.21 17.77 -24.53
CA LEU A 187 -28.07 16.55 -23.74
C LEU A 187 -28.03 16.86 -22.26
N GLU A 188 -28.78 16.10 -21.47
CA GLU A 188 -28.72 16.10 -20.02
C GLU A 188 -27.87 14.91 -19.54
N THR A 189 -27.02 15.12 -18.55
CA THR A 189 -26.16 14.07 -17.99
C THR A 189 -26.87 13.34 -16.88
N GLU A 190 -27.04 12.04 -17.02
CA GLU A 190 -27.61 11.20 -15.97
C GLU A 190 -26.49 10.62 -15.10
N PHE A 191 -26.18 11.33 -14.02
CA PHE A 191 -25.12 10.93 -13.08
C PHE A 191 -25.41 9.58 -12.41
N GLY A 192 -26.67 9.22 -12.20
CA GLY A 192 -27.06 7.97 -11.52
C GLY A 192 -26.79 6.70 -12.33
N LEU A 193 -26.79 6.78 -13.67
CA LEU A 193 -26.46 5.67 -14.57
C LEU A 193 -25.00 5.70 -15.05
N SER A 194 -24.30 6.81 -14.77
CA SER A 194 -22.89 6.97 -15.11
C SER A 194 -22.01 6.20 -14.12
N VAL A 195 -20.90 5.67 -14.63
CA VAL A 195 -19.98 4.81 -13.87
C VAL A 195 -18.69 5.57 -13.58
N TYR A 196 -18.33 5.59 -12.30
CA TYR A 196 -17.11 6.18 -11.77
C TYR A 196 -16.30 5.10 -11.05
N LYS A 197 -14.98 5.24 -11.08
CA LYS A 197 -14.04 4.41 -10.32
C LYS A 197 -13.21 5.24 -9.36
N ASP A 198 -12.81 4.65 -8.24
CA ASP A 198 -11.91 5.31 -7.31
C ASP A 198 -10.48 5.32 -7.85
N HIS A 199 -9.81 6.46 -7.69
CA HIS A 199 -8.44 6.68 -8.17
C HIS A 199 -7.60 7.31 -7.07
N GLN A 200 -6.41 6.76 -6.86
CA GLN A 200 -5.44 7.25 -5.89
C GLN A 200 -4.03 7.15 -6.44
N THR A 201 -3.20 8.16 -6.17
CA THR A 201 -1.77 8.14 -6.50
C THR A 201 -0.96 8.06 -5.21
N ILE A 202 -0.02 7.12 -5.17
CA ILE A 202 0.94 6.97 -4.07
C ILE A 202 2.37 7.13 -4.59
N THR A 203 3.29 7.55 -3.74
CA THR A 203 4.72 7.57 -4.07
C THR A 203 5.47 6.56 -3.22
N ILE A 204 6.22 5.69 -3.88
CA ILE A 204 7.03 4.66 -3.23
C ILE A 204 8.49 5.09 -3.30
N GLN A 205 9.18 5.03 -2.17
CA GLN A 205 10.61 5.28 -2.07
C GLN A 205 11.37 3.98 -1.80
N GLU A 206 12.59 3.89 -2.31
CA GLU A 206 13.50 2.79 -2.00
C GLU A 206 13.73 2.68 -0.48
N MET A 207 13.82 1.44 0.03
CA MET A 207 14.10 1.20 1.43
C MET A 207 15.49 1.74 1.78
N PRO A 208 15.64 2.59 2.82
CA PRO A 208 16.91 3.25 3.13
C PRO A 208 18.02 2.25 3.47
N GLU A 209 17.67 1.09 4.01
CA GLU A 209 18.60 -0.01 4.31
C GLU A 209 19.23 -0.68 3.07
N LYS A 210 18.57 -0.56 1.90
CA LYS A 210 19.08 -1.08 0.61
C LYS A 210 19.76 0.01 -0.23
N ALA A 211 19.64 1.28 0.16
CA ALA A 211 20.19 2.39 -0.61
C ALA A 211 21.72 2.48 -0.44
N PRO A 212 22.48 2.76 -1.52
CA PRO A 212 23.93 2.97 -1.42
C PRO A 212 24.21 4.25 -0.61
N ALA A 213 25.17 4.14 0.31
CA ALA A 213 25.55 5.25 1.18
C ALA A 213 26.01 6.46 0.35
N GLY A 214 25.51 7.65 0.70
CA GLY A 214 25.89 8.92 0.06
C GLY A 214 25.04 9.35 -1.15
N GLN A 215 24.08 8.53 -1.59
CA GLN A 215 23.12 8.94 -2.63
C GLN A 215 21.71 9.10 -2.08
N LEU A 216 20.96 10.05 -2.64
CA LEU A 216 19.55 10.23 -2.31
C LEU A 216 18.75 8.99 -2.80
N PRO A 217 17.86 8.43 -1.96
CA PRO A 217 16.98 7.35 -2.37
C PRO A 217 16.01 7.84 -3.46
N ARG A 218 15.80 7.04 -4.49
CA ARG A 218 14.90 7.36 -5.59
C ARG A 218 13.46 6.97 -5.26
N SER A 219 12.52 7.65 -5.89
CA SER A 219 11.08 7.42 -5.75
C SER A 219 10.44 7.11 -7.10
N VAL A 220 9.32 6.37 -7.05
CA VAL A 220 8.46 6.07 -8.19
C VAL A 220 7.01 6.38 -7.83
N ASP A 221 6.28 6.93 -8.79
CA ASP A 221 4.85 7.21 -8.67
C ASP A 221 4.05 5.96 -9.06
N VAL A 222 3.09 5.59 -8.22
CA VAL A 222 2.23 4.43 -8.44
C VAL A 222 0.78 4.87 -8.41
N VAL A 223 0.02 4.42 -9.40
CA VAL A 223 -1.42 4.63 -9.51
C VAL A 223 -2.14 3.40 -8.98
N LEU A 224 -3.03 3.61 -8.02
CA LEU A 224 -3.98 2.63 -7.49
C LEU A 224 -5.37 2.99 -8.00
N ASP A 225 -6.06 2.01 -8.56
CA ASP A 225 -7.44 2.14 -9.01
C ASP A 225 -8.32 1.14 -8.24
N ASP A 226 -9.58 1.50 -8.06
CA ASP A 226 -10.66 0.65 -7.55
C ASP A 226 -10.39 0.08 -6.14
N ASP A 227 -10.40 -1.25 -5.97
CA ASP A 227 -10.31 -1.95 -4.67
C ASP A 227 -8.93 -1.85 -4.00
N LEU A 228 -7.92 -1.35 -4.72
CA LEU A 228 -6.58 -1.13 -4.18
C LEU A 228 -6.46 0.20 -3.43
N VAL A 229 -7.42 1.10 -3.61
CA VAL A 229 -7.43 2.41 -2.97
C VAL A 229 -7.54 2.27 -1.45
N ASP A 230 -6.85 3.15 -0.73
CA ASP A 230 -6.79 3.23 0.74
C ASP A 230 -6.31 1.94 1.45
N ARG A 231 -5.73 0.99 0.70
CA ARG A 231 -5.14 -0.20 1.33
C ARG A 231 -3.89 0.17 2.11
N VAL A 232 -3.06 1.08 1.59
CA VAL A 232 -1.74 1.39 2.13
C VAL A 232 -1.70 2.75 2.80
N LYS A 233 -0.91 2.86 3.87
CA LYS A 233 -0.67 4.11 4.58
C LYS A 233 0.78 4.59 4.38
N PRO A 234 1.03 5.91 4.46
CA PRO A 234 2.39 6.43 4.51
C PRO A 234 3.18 5.80 5.67
N GLY A 235 4.41 5.36 5.39
CA GLY A 235 5.27 4.63 6.33
C GLY A 235 5.24 3.11 6.15
N ASP A 236 4.22 2.56 5.48
CA ASP A 236 4.12 1.12 5.27
C ASP A 236 5.19 0.63 4.28
N ARG A 237 5.80 -0.51 4.61
CA ARG A 237 6.64 -1.29 3.70
C ARG A 237 5.74 -2.14 2.82
N ILE A 238 5.79 -1.91 1.51
CA ILE A 238 4.95 -2.59 0.52
C ILE A 238 5.76 -3.15 -0.64
N GLN A 239 5.17 -4.16 -1.26
CA GLN A 239 5.56 -4.76 -2.51
C GLN A 239 4.40 -4.57 -3.48
N VAL A 240 4.62 -3.81 -4.55
CA VAL A 240 3.62 -3.54 -5.59
C VAL A 240 3.99 -4.30 -6.85
N VAL A 241 3.02 -5.00 -7.41
CA VAL A 241 3.12 -5.59 -8.74
C VAL A 241 2.27 -4.76 -9.68
N GLY A 242 2.86 -4.32 -10.78
CA GLY A 242 2.17 -3.46 -11.73
C GLY A 242 2.88 -3.33 -13.06
N THR A 243 2.20 -2.68 -13.99
CA THR A 243 2.71 -2.42 -15.34
C THR A 243 3.38 -1.05 -15.38
N TYR A 244 4.61 -1.01 -15.89
CA TYR A 244 5.37 0.23 -15.96
C TYR A 244 5.04 1.01 -17.24
N ARG A 245 4.58 2.25 -17.09
CA ARG A 245 4.13 3.11 -18.20
C ARG A 245 4.80 4.48 -18.16
N CYS A 246 5.02 5.07 -19.33
CA CYS A 246 5.38 6.47 -19.46
C CYS A 246 4.19 7.31 -19.91
N LEU A 247 4.04 8.49 -19.32
CA LEU A 247 3.04 9.49 -19.67
C LEU A 247 3.75 10.68 -20.35
N PRO A 248 3.39 11.01 -21.60
CA PRO A 248 3.88 12.18 -22.26
C PRO A 248 3.27 13.46 -21.69
N GLY A 249 4.12 14.40 -21.29
CA GLY A 249 3.69 15.73 -20.88
C GLY A 249 3.57 16.66 -22.07
N LYS A 250 2.35 17.08 -22.43
CA LYS A 250 2.11 18.15 -23.39
C LYS A 250 1.90 19.45 -22.64
N LYS A 251 2.75 20.46 -22.85
CA LYS A 251 2.54 21.82 -22.35
C LYS A 251 2.48 22.77 -23.55
N GLY A 252 1.32 23.38 -23.79
CA GLY A 252 1.14 24.40 -24.84
C GLY A 252 1.38 23.90 -26.27
N GLY A 253 1.02 22.65 -26.60
CA GLY A 253 1.17 22.08 -27.95
C GLY A 253 2.57 21.57 -28.29
N TYR A 254 3.60 21.95 -27.53
CA TYR A 254 4.94 21.39 -27.63
C TYR A 254 5.08 20.18 -26.70
N THR A 255 5.54 19.05 -27.25
CA THR A 255 5.89 17.87 -26.45
C THR A 255 7.37 17.94 -26.10
N SER A 256 7.68 17.92 -24.81
CA SER A 256 9.07 17.74 -24.36
C SER A 256 9.46 16.28 -24.58
N GLY A 257 10.73 16.01 -24.89
CA GLY A 257 11.28 14.65 -24.97
C GLY A 257 11.41 13.97 -23.60
N THR A 258 11.15 14.69 -22.51
CA THR A 258 11.13 14.15 -21.15
C THR A 258 9.74 13.62 -20.80
N PHE A 259 9.67 12.33 -20.49
CA PHE A 259 8.44 11.66 -20.09
C PHE A 259 8.41 11.39 -18.58
N ARG A 260 7.24 11.54 -17.97
CA ARG A 260 7.01 11.14 -16.58
C ARG A 260 6.69 9.65 -16.58
N THR A 261 7.28 8.88 -15.68
CA THR A 261 6.98 7.44 -15.57
C THR A 261 6.07 7.18 -14.37
N ILE A 262 5.17 6.23 -14.54
CA ILE A 262 4.24 5.78 -13.51
C ILE A 262 4.16 4.25 -13.52
N LEU A 263 3.83 3.67 -12.39
CA LEU A 263 3.49 2.26 -12.27
C LEU A 263 1.98 2.12 -12.06
N ILE A 264 1.29 1.40 -12.94
CA ILE A 264 -0.14 1.10 -12.76
C ILE A 264 -0.23 -0.19 -11.96
N ALA A 265 -0.73 -0.13 -10.72
CA ALA A 265 -0.74 -1.26 -9.82
C ALA A 265 -1.82 -2.29 -10.17
N CYS A 266 -1.42 -3.55 -10.31
CA CYS A 266 -2.32 -4.69 -10.45
C CYS A 266 -2.55 -5.37 -9.09
N HIS A 267 -1.56 -5.35 -8.20
CA HIS A 267 -1.67 -5.93 -6.87
C HIS A 267 -0.73 -5.24 -5.89
N VAL A 268 -1.18 -5.09 -4.64
CA VAL A 268 -0.40 -4.48 -3.56
C VAL A 268 -0.33 -5.44 -2.38
N LYS A 269 0.88 -5.88 -2.05
CA LYS A 269 1.17 -6.72 -0.91
C LYS A 269 1.89 -5.90 0.16
N GLN A 270 1.27 -5.73 1.31
CA GLN A 270 1.93 -5.11 2.46
C GLN A 270 2.87 -6.12 3.11
N MET A 271 4.16 -5.79 3.16
CA MET A 271 5.17 -6.59 3.87
C MET A 271 5.09 -6.37 5.38
N SER A 272 4.66 -5.16 5.76
CA SER A 272 4.60 -4.68 7.15
C SER A 272 3.26 -4.92 7.82
N LYS A 273 2.33 -5.68 7.21
CA LYS A 273 1.10 -6.02 7.92
C LYS A 273 1.48 -6.73 9.22
N ASP A 274 0.93 -6.20 10.31
CA ASP A 274 0.49 -6.91 11.51
C ASP A 274 -0.45 -8.07 11.12
N VAL A 275 0.03 -8.95 10.24
CA VAL A 275 -0.61 -10.20 9.88
C VAL A 275 -0.63 -10.95 11.19
N ARG A 276 -1.81 -11.21 11.74
CA ARG A 276 -2.03 -12.37 12.62
C ARG A 276 -1.25 -13.49 11.95
N PRO A 277 -0.03 -13.83 12.39
CA PRO A 277 0.79 -14.74 11.61
C PRO A 277 -0.04 -16.01 11.52
N LEU A 278 -0.10 -16.60 10.34
CA LEU A 278 -0.95 -17.77 10.10
C LEU A 278 -0.40 -18.90 10.98
N TYR A 279 -0.86 -18.98 12.22
CA TYR A 279 -0.38 -19.95 13.16
C TYR A 279 -0.96 -21.29 12.74
N SER A 280 -0.10 -22.24 12.39
CA SER A 280 -0.53 -23.61 12.24
C SER A 280 -1.14 -24.09 13.57
N ALA A 281 -2.11 -25.01 13.50
CA ALA A 281 -2.60 -25.71 14.69
C ALA A 281 -1.44 -26.34 15.49
N SER A 282 -0.38 -26.77 14.80
CA SER A 282 0.85 -27.28 15.41
C SER A 282 1.62 -26.21 16.21
N ASP A 283 1.68 -24.97 15.72
CA ASP A 283 2.37 -23.87 16.41
C ASP A 283 1.59 -23.41 17.63
N VAL A 284 0.26 -23.33 17.53
CA VAL A 284 -0.61 -23.09 18.69
C VAL A 284 -0.41 -24.18 19.75
N ALA A 285 -0.27 -25.45 19.33
CA ALA A 285 0.03 -26.54 20.25
C ALA A 285 1.41 -26.39 20.92
N LYS A 286 2.45 -25.97 20.18
CA LYS A 286 3.78 -25.67 20.75
C LYS A 286 3.71 -24.52 21.75
N ILE A 287 3.00 -23.43 21.43
CA ILE A 287 2.81 -22.28 22.32
C ILE A 287 2.07 -22.71 23.61
N LYS A 288 1.03 -23.55 23.48
CA LYS A 288 0.31 -24.13 24.64
C LYS A 288 1.19 -25.07 25.46
N ARG A 289 2.07 -25.85 24.82
CA ARG A 289 3.03 -26.72 25.53
C ARG A 289 4.08 -25.88 26.26
N PHE A 290 4.61 -24.85 25.63
CA PHE A 290 5.61 -23.94 26.20
C PHE A 290 5.04 -23.12 27.37
N SER A 291 3.81 -22.60 27.26
CA SER A 291 3.15 -21.90 28.36
C SER A 291 2.81 -22.80 29.55
N LYS A 292 2.59 -24.10 29.32
CA LYS A 292 2.32 -25.11 30.37
C LYS A 292 3.57 -25.77 30.93
N SER A 293 4.72 -25.69 30.24
CA SER A 293 5.95 -26.24 30.77
C SER A 293 6.30 -25.47 32.03
N ARG A 294 6.28 -26.15 33.19
CA ARG A 294 6.57 -25.58 34.51
C ARG A 294 8.06 -25.23 34.70
N SER A 295 8.74 -24.74 33.67
CA SER A 295 10.04 -24.09 33.86
C SER A 295 9.78 -22.83 34.70
N LYS A 296 10.38 -22.78 35.89
CA LYS A 296 10.03 -21.82 36.94
C LYS A 296 10.18 -20.34 36.57
N ASP A 297 10.81 -20.00 35.43
CA ASP A 297 10.97 -18.60 35.03
C ASP A 297 10.85 -18.38 33.50
N ILE A 298 9.69 -18.68 32.90
CA ILE A 298 9.42 -18.37 31.47
C ILE A 298 9.70 -16.89 31.17
N PHE A 299 9.33 -16.01 32.09
CA PHE A 299 9.54 -14.58 31.95
C PHE A 299 11.04 -14.21 31.91
N ASP A 300 11.86 -14.82 32.76
CA ASP A 300 13.32 -14.60 32.77
C ASP A 300 13.98 -15.19 31.53
N GLN A 301 13.49 -16.36 31.08
CA GLN A 301 13.94 -16.97 29.84
C GLN A 301 13.66 -16.07 28.62
N LEU A 302 12.45 -15.51 28.51
CA LEU A 302 12.11 -14.56 27.45
C LEU A 302 12.95 -13.29 27.53
N ALA A 303 13.18 -12.75 28.73
CA ALA A 303 14.01 -11.56 28.91
C ALA A 303 15.47 -11.79 28.50
N ARG A 304 16.04 -12.97 28.78
CA ARG A 304 17.39 -13.35 28.31
C ARG A 304 17.43 -13.54 26.78
N SER A 305 16.37 -14.09 26.20
CA SER A 305 16.24 -14.28 24.75
C SER A 305 16.02 -12.98 23.96
N LEU A 306 15.58 -11.89 24.61
CA LEU A 306 15.36 -10.61 23.96
C LEU A 306 16.66 -10.09 23.35
N ALA A 307 17.69 -9.76 24.14
CA ALA A 307 18.95 -9.25 23.60
C ALA A 307 20.13 -10.15 24.01
N PRO A 308 20.41 -11.24 23.28
CA PRO A 308 21.50 -12.15 23.61
C PRO A 308 22.89 -11.52 23.38
N SER A 309 22.99 -10.55 22.46
CA SER A 309 24.24 -9.87 22.14
C SER A 309 24.75 -8.92 23.22
N ILE A 310 23.90 -8.55 24.20
CA ILE A 310 24.25 -7.61 25.27
C ILE A 310 24.40 -8.40 26.56
N HIS A 311 25.59 -8.35 27.16
CA HIS A 311 25.85 -8.97 28.45
C HIS A 311 25.23 -8.16 29.60
N GLY A 312 24.62 -8.84 30.58
CA GLY A 312 24.01 -8.20 31.75
C GLY A 312 22.65 -7.53 31.49
N HIS A 313 22.33 -6.52 32.31
CA HIS A 313 21.11 -5.70 32.26
C HIS A 313 19.78 -6.49 32.28
N GLU A 314 19.70 -7.55 33.10
CA GLU A 314 18.51 -8.41 33.17
C GLU A 314 17.23 -7.64 33.52
N TYR A 315 17.28 -6.71 34.49
CA TYR A 315 16.14 -5.88 34.86
C TYR A 315 15.64 -4.98 33.72
N ILE A 316 16.56 -4.41 32.95
CA ILE A 316 16.21 -3.54 31.82
C ILE A 316 15.53 -4.35 30.72
N LYS A 317 16.05 -5.54 30.41
CA LYS A 317 15.44 -6.45 29.42
C LYS A 317 14.05 -6.91 29.86
N LYS A 318 13.87 -7.23 31.16
CA LYS A 318 12.55 -7.55 31.75
C LYS A 318 11.57 -6.38 31.60
N ALA A 319 12.00 -5.15 31.88
CA ALA A 319 11.16 -3.97 31.73
C ALA A 319 10.77 -3.73 30.26
N ILE A 320 11.73 -3.81 29.33
CA ILE A 320 11.47 -3.68 27.88
C ILE A 320 10.50 -4.78 27.41
N LEU A 321 10.62 -6.01 27.91
CA LEU A 321 9.66 -7.08 27.60
C LEU A 321 8.25 -6.74 28.06
N CYS A 322 8.08 -6.20 29.27
CA CYS A 322 6.77 -5.71 29.75
C CYS A 322 6.22 -4.59 28.87
N MET A 323 7.07 -3.67 28.42
CA MET A 323 6.68 -2.60 27.49
C MET A 323 6.23 -3.15 26.13
N LEU A 324 6.94 -4.14 25.57
CA LEU A 324 6.58 -4.76 24.29
C LEU A 324 5.26 -5.53 24.34
N LEU A 325 4.95 -6.16 25.48
CA LEU A 325 3.67 -6.82 25.70
C LEU A 325 2.53 -5.80 25.88
N GLY A 326 2.84 -4.64 26.45
CA GLY A 326 1.87 -3.61 26.82
C GLY A 326 0.98 -4.05 27.99
N GLY A 327 0.18 -3.10 28.49
CA GLY A 327 -0.87 -3.36 29.46
C GLY A 327 -2.25 -3.43 28.82
N VAL A 328 -3.27 -3.51 29.67
CA VAL A 328 -4.67 -3.54 29.24
C VAL A 328 -5.27 -2.15 29.43
N GLU A 329 -5.72 -1.55 28.32
CA GLU A 329 -6.51 -0.31 28.37
C GLU A 329 -7.86 -0.58 29.06
N LYS A 330 -8.22 0.28 30.02
CA LYS A 330 -9.53 0.20 30.71
C LYS A 330 -10.39 1.37 30.31
N ILE A 331 -11.59 1.06 29.81
CA ILE A 331 -12.65 2.05 29.56
C ILE A 331 -13.63 1.93 30.71
N LEU A 332 -13.78 3.01 31.47
CA LEU A 332 -14.73 3.10 32.58
C LEU A 332 -16.15 3.34 32.04
N GLU A 333 -17.17 3.00 32.82
CA GLU A 333 -18.58 3.16 32.43
C GLU A 333 -18.97 4.63 32.15
N ASN A 334 -18.26 5.58 32.76
CA ASN A 334 -18.43 7.02 32.53
C ASN A 334 -17.79 7.52 31.21
N GLY A 335 -17.24 6.63 30.39
CA GLY A 335 -16.58 6.97 29.12
C GLY A 335 -15.14 7.50 29.24
N SER A 336 -14.61 7.59 30.45
CA SER A 336 -13.19 7.93 30.66
C SER A 336 -12.28 6.72 30.36
N ARG A 337 -11.10 7.00 29.82
CA ARG A 337 -10.12 5.99 29.40
C ARG A 337 -8.89 6.09 30.28
N ILE A 338 -8.42 4.94 30.77
CA ILE A 338 -7.15 4.80 31.47
C ILE A 338 -6.15 4.14 30.52
N ARG A 339 -4.96 4.74 30.35
CA ARG A 339 -3.90 4.21 29.48
C ARG A 339 -3.38 2.86 30.00
N GLY A 340 -3.05 1.96 29.07
CA GLY A 340 -2.41 0.67 29.35
C GLY A 340 -0.93 0.62 28.98
N ASP A 341 -0.37 1.73 28.47
CA ASP A 341 0.97 1.75 27.89
C ASP A 341 2.06 2.02 28.95
N ILE A 342 3.22 1.41 28.77
CA ILE A 342 4.37 1.56 29.69
C ILE A 342 5.44 2.38 28.98
N ASN A 343 5.84 3.51 29.59
CA ASN A 343 6.92 4.34 29.07
C ASN A 343 8.20 4.07 29.87
N ILE A 344 9.33 3.91 29.18
CA ILE A 344 10.62 3.59 29.79
C ILE A 344 11.67 4.64 29.38
N LEU A 345 12.44 5.09 30.36
CA LEU A 345 13.60 5.98 30.16
C LEU A 345 14.87 5.28 30.64
N LEU A 346 15.88 5.22 29.77
CA LEU A 346 17.20 4.67 30.05
C LEU A 346 18.21 5.81 30.21
N ILE A 347 18.65 6.06 31.44
CA ILE A 347 19.72 7.02 31.75
C ILE A 347 20.99 6.23 32.10
N GLY A 348 22.14 6.70 31.64
CA GLY A 348 23.42 6.14 32.06
C GLY A 348 24.57 6.73 31.26
N ASP A 349 25.76 6.19 31.46
CA ASP A 349 26.94 6.66 30.77
C ASP A 349 26.93 6.34 29.28
N PRO A 350 27.73 7.04 28.46
CA PRO A 350 28.04 6.57 27.13
C PRO A 350 28.63 5.15 27.18
N SER A 351 28.48 4.39 26.10
CA SER A 351 29.02 3.02 25.95
C SER A 351 28.34 1.90 26.74
N VAL A 352 27.22 2.16 27.45
CA VAL A 352 26.44 1.12 28.16
C VAL A 352 25.41 0.42 27.25
N ALA A 353 25.69 0.29 25.95
CA ALA A 353 24.83 -0.34 24.94
C ALA A 353 23.37 0.18 24.85
N LYS A 354 23.04 1.35 25.42
CA LYS A 354 21.68 1.94 25.45
C LYS A 354 21.08 2.10 24.05
N SER A 355 21.80 2.75 23.13
CA SER A 355 21.33 2.89 21.73
C SER A 355 21.20 1.54 21.01
N GLN A 356 21.97 0.53 21.42
CA GLN A 356 21.86 -0.81 20.84
C GLN A 356 20.58 -1.53 21.30
N LEU A 357 20.16 -1.33 22.56
CA LEU A 357 18.86 -1.80 23.04
C LEU A 357 17.71 -1.15 22.25
N LEU A 358 17.76 0.15 21.98
CA LEU A 358 16.77 0.86 21.16
C LEU A 358 16.66 0.26 19.75
N ARG A 359 17.80 0.00 19.10
CA ARG A 359 17.83 -0.61 17.75
C ARG A 359 17.28 -2.03 17.75
N TYR A 360 17.52 -2.79 18.82
CA TYR A 360 16.94 -4.12 18.94
C TYR A 360 15.41 -4.06 19.01
N VAL A 361 14.86 -3.18 19.85
CA VAL A 361 13.40 -2.95 19.96
C VAL A 361 12.80 -2.50 18.62
N LEU A 362 13.50 -1.62 17.90
CA LEU A 362 13.11 -1.18 16.56
C LEU A 362 12.95 -2.35 15.57
N SER A 363 13.84 -3.34 15.63
CA SER A 363 13.76 -4.53 14.76
C SER A 363 12.76 -5.59 15.22
N ALA A 364 12.49 -5.66 16.53
CA ALA A 364 11.66 -6.71 17.12
C ALA A 364 10.17 -6.38 17.13
N ALA A 365 9.81 -5.10 17.34
CA ALA A 365 8.42 -4.67 17.40
C ALA A 365 7.88 -4.37 15.98
N PRO A 366 6.66 -4.82 15.64
CA PRO A 366 6.12 -4.70 14.28
C PRO A 366 5.76 -3.26 13.87
N ARG A 367 5.68 -2.33 14.84
CA ARG A 367 5.41 -0.90 14.61
C ARG A 367 6.29 -0.03 15.49
N ALA A 368 7.60 -0.09 15.25
CA ALA A 368 8.55 0.78 15.93
C ALA A 368 9.08 1.89 15.03
N ILE A 369 9.07 3.13 15.52
CA ILE A 369 9.56 4.31 14.80
C ILE A 369 10.76 4.89 15.55
N PRO A 370 11.93 5.03 14.91
CA PRO A 370 13.10 5.63 15.52
C PRO A 370 13.08 7.15 15.34
N THR A 371 13.45 7.86 16.39
CA THR A 371 13.52 9.32 16.44
C THR A 371 14.74 9.76 17.24
N THR A 372 15.31 10.91 16.91
CA THR A 372 16.45 11.49 17.65
C THR A 372 16.03 12.77 18.35
N GLY A 373 16.52 13.04 19.55
CA GLY A 373 16.14 14.22 20.33
C GLY A 373 16.45 15.54 19.64
N ARG A 374 17.48 15.59 18.79
CA ARG A 374 17.85 16.78 18.00
C ARG A 374 17.11 16.87 16.65
N GLY A 375 16.76 15.73 16.05
CA GLY A 375 16.08 15.66 14.75
C GLY A 375 14.56 15.74 14.85
N SER A 376 14.01 15.68 16.05
CA SER A 376 12.57 15.59 16.29
C SER A 376 12.07 16.89 16.91
N SER A 377 11.50 17.76 16.07
CA SER A 377 10.72 18.89 16.56
C SER A 377 9.35 18.42 17.05
N GLY A 378 8.71 19.17 17.95
CA GLY A 378 7.39 18.87 18.47
C GLY A 378 6.33 18.77 17.36
N VAL A 379 6.54 19.49 16.25
CA VAL A 379 5.71 19.40 15.04
C VAL A 379 5.94 18.09 14.28
N GLY A 380 7.20 17.64 14.17
CA GLY A 380 7.55 16.36 13.54
C GLY A 380 7.14 15.14 14.36
N LEU A 381 7.02 15.27 15.68
CA LEU A 381 6.55 14.22 16.57
C LEU A 381 5.02 14.08 16.57
N THR A 382 4.29 15.21 16.49
CA THR A 382 2.83 15.25 16.65
C THR A 382 2.10 15.21 15.30
N ALA A 383 1.87 16.36 14.68
CA ALA A 383 1.43 16.47 13.29
C ALA A 383 1.72 17.87 12.75
N ALA A 384 1.94 17.95 11.44
CA ALA A 384 2.20 19.18 10.71
C ALA A 384 1.03 19.49 9.77
N VAL A 385 0.71 20.77 9.57
CA VAL A 385 -0.22 21.17 8.50
C VAL A 385 0.63 21.51 7.27
N THR A 386 0.44 20.79 6.17
CA THR A 386 1.10 21.06 4.89
C THR A 386 0.06 21.43 3.83
N THR A 387 0.50 22.01 2.72
CA THR A 387 -0.36 22.33 1.58
C THR A 387 0.02 21.43 0.42
N ASP A 388 -0.96 20.76 -0.20
CA ASP A 388 -0.67 19.97 -1.40
C ASP A 388 -0.39 20.89 -2.59
N GLN A 389 0.66 20.59 -3.35
CA GLN A 389 1.13 21.46 -4.44
C GLN A 389 0.22 21.40 -5.68
N GLU A 390 -0.53 20.30 -5.86
CA GLU A 390 -1.41 20.14 -7.01
C GLU A 390 -2.79 20.79 -6.80
N THR A 391 -3.32 20.80 -5.57
CA THR A 391 -4.66 21.36 -5.28
C THR A 391 -4.63 22.68 -4.52
N GLY A 392 -3.55 22.98 -3.80
CA GLY A 392 -3.50 24.09 -2.86
C GLY A 392 -4.29 23.83 -1.56
N GLU A 393 -4.86 22.64 -1.37
CA GLU A 393 -5.60 22.29 -0.16
C GLU A 393 -4.66 22.05 1.02
N ARG A 394 -5.08 22.48 2.21
CA ARG A 394 -4.35 22.24 3.47
C ARG A 394 -4.65 20.82 3.95
N ARG A 395 -3.61 20.05 4.20
CA ARG A 395 -3.65 18.67 4.71
C ARG A 395 -2.89 18.55 6.02
N LEU A 396 -3.28 17.58 6.84
CA LEU A 396 -2.61 17.26 8.09
C LEU A 396 -1.69 16.06 7.86
N GLU A 397 -0.38 16.25 8.00
CA GLU A 397 0.61 15.18 7.99
C GLU A 397 0.84 14.67 9.40
N ALA A 398 0.60 13.37 9.61
CA ALA A 398 0.84 12.69 10.87
C ALA A 398 2.34 12.69 11.20
N GLY A 399 2.69 13.10 12.43
CA GLY A 399 4.05 12.99 12.96
C GLY A 399 4.38 11.58 13.44
N ALA A 400 5.63 11.39 13.87
CA ALA A 400 6.15 10.08 14.25
C ALA A 400 5.32 9.35 15.32
N MET A 401 4.79 10.06 16.33
CA MET A 401 4.01 9.42 17.40
C MET A 401 2.63 8.95 16.92
N VAL A 402 2.01 9.67 15.99
CA VAL A 402 0.70 9.29 15.40
C VAL A 402 0.86 8.08 14.48
N LEU A 403 1.95 8.05 13.70
CA LEU A 403 2.27 6.89 12.84
C LEU A 403 2.51 5.62 13.67
N ALA A 404 3.07 5.76 14.87
CA ALA A 404 3.33 4.68 15.82
C ALA A 404 2.12 4.33 16.72
N ASP A 405 0.87 4.64 16.36
CA ASP A 405 -0.31 4.25 17.17
C ASP A 405 -0.36 2.72 17.40
N ARG A 406 -0.48 2.30 18.65
CA ARG A 406 -0.34 0.92 19.16
C ARG A 406 1.03 0.27 18.93
N GLY A 407 2.06 1.10 18.77
CA GLY A 407 3.44 0.68 18.58
C GLY A 407 4.37 1.26 19.64
N VAL A 408 5.65 1.28 19.31
CA VAL A 408 6.72 1.81 20.18
C VAL A 408 7.45 2.95 19.47
N VAL A 409 7.64 4.07 20.15
CA VAL A 409 8.49 5.16 19.68
C VAL A 409 9.83 5.09 20.41
N CYS A 410 10.91 4.88 19.67
CA CYS A 410 12.25 4.86 20.21
C CYS A 410 12.88 6.25 20.04
N ILE A 411 13.22 6.92 21.14
CA ILE A 411 13.87 8.24 21.14
C ILE A 411 15.31 8.09 21.65
N ASP A 412 16.30 8.36 20.80
CA ASP A 412 17.71 8.45 21.24
C ASP A 412 18.09 9.91 21.52
N GLU A 413 19.08 10.13 22.40
CA GLU A 413 19.55 11.46 22.83
C GLU A 413 18.42 12.37 23.37
N PHE A 414 17.56 11.84 24.22
CA PHE A 414 16.43 12.58 24.79
C PHE A 414 16.86 13.82 25.60
N ASP A 415 18.11 13.85 26.10
CA ASP A 415 18.71 15.01 26.78
C ASP A 415 18.96 16.20 25.85
N LYS A 416 19.05 15.99 24.53
CA LYS A 416 19.29 17.05 23.53
C LYS A 416 18.02 17.71 23.00
N MET A 417 16.86 17.28 23.48
CA MET A 417 15.57 17.83 23.07
C MET A 417 15.31 19.19 23.71
N SER A 418 14.69 20.10 22.95
CA SER A 418 14.29 21.42 23.46
C SER A 418 13.13 21.31 24.46
N ASP A 419 13.04 22.25 25.40
CA ASP A 419 11.96 22.25 26.38
C ASP A 419 10.57 22.47 25.74
N MET A 420 10.50 23.23 24.63
CA MET A 420 9.27 23.39 23.86
C MET A 420 8.77 22.06 23.31
N ASP A 421 9.66 21.25 22.72
CA ASP A 421 9.29 19.96 22.15
C ASP A 421 8.89 18.96 23.24
N ARG A 422 9.53 19.03 24.42
CA ARG A 422 9.17 18.22 25.59
C ARG A 422 7.73 18.46 26.05
N THR A 423 7.27 19.72 26.07
CA THR A 423 5.87 20.02 26.44
C THR A 423 4.85 19.40 25.49
N ALA A 424 5.14 19.34 24.19
CA ALA A 424 4.26 18.73 23.21
C ALA A 424 4.10 17.22 23.44
N ILE A 425 5.18 16.55 23.85
CA ILE A 425 5.15 15.10 24.12
C ILE A 425 4.34 14.77 25.38
N HIS A 426 4.36 15.64 26.40
CA HIS A 426 3.64 15.39 27.66
C HIS A 426 2.13 15.22 27.46
N GLU A 427 1.51 16.02 26.57
CA GLU A 427 0.09 15.87 26.22
C GLU A 427 -0.18 14.47 25.64
N VAL A 428 0.64 14.08 24.65
CA VAL A 428 0.44 12.84 23.91
C VAL A 428 0.71 11.62 24.78
N MET A 429 1.76 11.64 25.61
CA MET A 429 2.10 10.53 26.51
C MET A 429 1.04 10.29 27.57
N GLU A 430 0.39 11.34 28.08
CA GLU A 430 -0.60 11.23 29.14
C GLU A 430 -2.00 10.94 28.61
N GLN A 431 -2.46 11.68 27.60
CA GLN A 431 -3.81 11.53 27.05
C GLN A 431 -3.91 10.42 25.97
N GLY A 432 -2.78 10.01 25.38
CA GLY A 432 -2.74 9.08 24.24
C GLY A 432 -3.41 9.64 22.99
N ARG A 433 -3.54 10.97 22.91
CA ARG A 433 -4.22 11.72 21.85
C ARG A 433 -3.49 13.05 21.63
N VAL A 434 -3.48 13.49 20.37
CA VAL A 434 -2.94 14.79 19.96
C VAL A 434 -4.10 15.68 19.57
N THR A 435 -4.18 16.88 20.14
CA THR A 435 -5.13 17.90 19.70
C THR A 435 -4.41 19.00 18.92
N ILE A 436 -4.88 19.28 17.70
CA ILE A 436 -4.27 20.30 16.84
C ILE A 436 -5.35 21.28 16.41
N ALA A 437 -5.12 22.56 16.73
CA ALA A 437 -5.90 23.69 16.26
C ALA A 437 -4.96 24.69 15.58
N LYS A 438 -4.67 24.45 14.29
CA LYS A 438 -3.75 25.30 13.50
C LYS A 438 -4.28 25.50 12.09
N ALA A 439 -4.03 26.69 11.53
CA ALA A 439 -4.34 27.04 10.14
C ALA A 439 -5.81 26.76 9.71
N GLY A 440 -6.76 26.93 10.65
CA GLY A 440 -8.19 26.69 10.41
C GLY A 440 -8.62 25.22 10.50
N ILE A 441 -7.71 24.30 10.80
CA ILE A 441 -8.00 22.88 11.02
C ILE A 441 -8.02 22.62 12.52
N GLN A 442 -9.17 22.14 13.00
CA GLN A 442 -9.31 21.60 14.35
C GLN A 442 -9.49 20.09 14.25
N ALA A 443 -8.46 19.34 14.60
CA ALA A 443 -8.44 17.88 14.50
C ALA A 443 -7.95 17.25 15.80
N ARG A 444 -8.46 16.05 16.10
CA ARG A 444 -8.00 15.20 17.21
C ARG A 444 -7.50 13.89 16.62
N LEU A 445 -6.23 13.58 16.82
CA LEU A 445 -5.60 12.35 16.34
C LEU A 445 -5.33 11.41 17.52
N ASN A 446 -5.50 10.12 17.31
CA ASN A 446 -5.12 9.11 18.30
C ASN A 446 -3.62 8.80 18.14
N ALA A 447 -2.90 8.73 19.26
CA ALA A 447 -1.48 8.41 19.30
C ALA A 447 -1.20 7.61 20.57
N ARG A 448 -1.71 6.36 20.59
CA ARG A 448 -1.60 5.44 21.73
C ARG A 448 -0.31 4.67 21.58
N CYS A 449 0.81 5.27 21.93
CA CYS A 449 2.12 4.67 21.75
C CYS A 449 2.88 4.59 23.06
N SER A 450 3.71 3.56 23.18
CA SER A 450 4.69 3.45 24.26
C SER A 450 5.98 4.16 23.85
N VAL A 451 6.55 4.96 24.74
CA VAL A 451 7.80 5.68 24.49
C VAL A 451 8.96 4.98 25.20
N LEU A 452 9.99 4.63 24.43
CA LEU A 452 11.28 4.15 24.91
C LEU A 452 12.34 5.21 24.62
N ALA A 453 12.82 5.89 25.66
CA ALA A 453 13.80 6.96 25.52
C ALA A 453 15.16 6.55 26.09
N ALA A 454 16.25 6.99 25.46
CA ALA A 454 17.60 6.93 26.03
C ALA A 454 18.15 8.35 26.20
N ALA A 455 18.81 8.59 27.33
CA ALA A 455 19.43 9.87 27.66
C ALA A 455 20.81 9.66 28.31
N ASN A 456 21.63 10.69 28.21
CA ASN A 456 22.90 10.78 28.94
C ASN A 456 22.76 11.74 30.13
N PRO A 457 23.45 11.49 31.25
CA PRO A 457 23.47 12.40 32.39
C PRO A 457 24.16 13.71 32.01
N VAL A 458 23.80 14.80 32.70
CA VAL A 458 24.24 16.17 32.39
C VAL A 458 25.77 16.32 32.42
N TYR A 459 26.45 15.59 33.30
CA TYR A 459 27.89 15.65 33.46
C TYR A 459 28.65 14.56 32.67
N GLY A 460 27.94 13.79 31.82
CA GLY A 460 28.53 12.70 31.03
C GLY A 460 29.05 11.51 31.86
N ARG A 461 28.82 11.54 33.18
CA ARG A 461 29.08 10.52 34.20
C ARG A 461 28.02 10.63 35.30
#